data_AF-A0A923PRZ1-F1
#
_entry.id   AF-A0A923PRZ1-F1
#
_cell.length_a   1.000
_cell.length_b   1.000
_cell.length_c   1.000
_cell.angle_alpha   90.00
_cell.angle_beta   90.00
_cell.angle_gamma   90.00
#
_symmetry.space_group_name_H-M   'P 1'
#
loop_
_entity.id
_entity.type
_entity.pdbx_description
1 polymer ?
#
loop_
_entity_poly.entity_id
_entity_poly.type
_entity_poly.pdbx_seq_one_letter_code
_entity_poly.pdbx_strand_id
1 'polypeptide(L)'
;MTSPPFAHALFAVAAALLTSSPAFAVPVTGEIVDAANGQPVAARLYIRDGAGEWFFATSRAGQGAAIRYEKINRVNPRSEEHHTTLSAHPFLAELPAGDYTFTV
;
A
#
# COMPACT_ATOMS: atom_id res chain seq x y z
N MET A 1 -45.25 42.78 -23.80
CA MET A 1 -44.91 41.78 -22.76
C MET A 1 -45.19 40.40 -23.34
N THR A 2 -44.15 39.63 -23.68
CA THR A 2 -44.08 38.15 -23.62
C THR A 2 -42.68 37.70 -24.11
N SER A 3 -41.89 37.15 -23.18
CA SER A 3 -40.53 36.60 -23.34
C SER A 3 -40.51 35.22 -24.04
N PRO A 4 -39.34 34.72 -24.50
CA PRO A 4 -39.24 33.62 -25.47
C PRO A 4 -39.12 32.22 -24.84
N PRO A 5 -39.41 31.12 -25.56
CA PRO A 5 -39.09 29.79 -25.07
C PRO A 5 -37.65 29.38 -25.42
N PHE A 6 -36.80 29.44 -24.39
CA PHE A 6 -35.72 28.50 -24.03
C PHE A 6 -35.05 27.67 -25.16
N ALA A 7 -33.88 28.14 -25.58
CA ALA A 7 -32.85 27.31 -26.20
C ALA A 7 -32.35 26.27 -25.18
N HIS A 8 -32.55 24.99 -25.48
CA HIS A 8 -31.97 23.90 -24.69
C HIS A 8 -30.54 23.67 -25.18
N ALA A 9 -29.57 24.21 -24.44
CA ALA A 9 -28.17 23.86 -24.60
C ALA A 9 -27.96 22.43 -24.10
N LEU A 10 -27.64 21.51 -25.00
CA LEU A 10 -27.28 20.14 -24.68
C LEU A 10 -25.86 20.15 -24.06
N PHE A 11 -25.77 20.00 -22.75
CA PHE A 11 -24.50 19.92 -22.02
C PHE A 11 -23.97 18.48 -22.07
N ALA A 12 -23.02 18.20 -22.97
CA ALA A 12 -22.32 16.92 -22.99
C ALA A 12 -21.25 16.91 -21.88
N VAL A 13 -21.54 16.25 -20.76
CA VAL A 13 -20.53 15.96 -19.74
C VAL A 13 -19.73 14.74 -20.20
N ALA A 14 -18.59 14.99 -20.84
CA ALA A 14 -17.59 13.96 -21.09
C ALA A 14 -16.88 13.65 -19.76
N ALA A 15 -17.32 12.60 -19.06
CA ALA A 15 -16.61 12.07 -17.91
C ALA A 15 -15.30 11.44 -18.40
N ALA A 16 -14.20 12.19 -18.30
CA ALA A 16 -12.87 11.65 -18.52
C ALA A 16 -12.59 10.63 -17.41
N LEU A 17 -12.66 9.33 -17.73
CA LEU A 17 -12.16 8.28 -16.86
C LEU A 17 -10.65 8.50 -16.72
N LEU A 18 -10.22 9.05 -15.59
CA LEU A 18 -8.83 9.01 -15.14
C LEU A 18 -8.49 7.55 -14.85
N THR A 19 -8.17 6.77 -15.89
CA THR A 19 -7.65 5.42 -15.73
C THR A 19 -6.23 5.54 -15.18
N SER A 20 -6.06 5.31 -13.88
CA SER A 20 -4.74 5.10 -13.30
C SER A 20 -4.07 3.96 -14.07
N SER A 21 -2.95 4.24 -14.74
CA SER A 21 -2.18 3.18 -15.40
C SER A 21 -1.60 2.29 -14.31
N PRO A 22 -1.62 0.94 -14.46
CA PRO A 22 -0.98 0.08 -13.48
C PRO A 22 0.51 0.43 -13.45
N ALA A 23 0.96 1.04 -12.35
CA ALA A 23 2.37 1.27 -12.13
C ALA A 23 3.04 -0.09 -11.92
N PHE A 24 4.08 -0.39 -12.70
CA PHE A 24 4.86 -1.60 -12.54
C PHE A 24 5.47 -1.61 -11.13
N ALA A 25 5.29 -2.72 -10.41
CA ALA A 25 5.95 -2.93 -9.13
C ALA A 25 7.46 -3.08 -9.34
N VAL A 26 8.24 -2.40 -8.50
CA VAL A 26 9.70 -2.45 -8.47
C VAL A 26 10.11 -3.14 -7.15
N PRO A 27 11.10 -4.04 -7.19
CA PRO A 27 11.58 -4.68 -5.97
C PRO A 27 12.32 -3.66 -5.09
N VAL A 28 11.82 -3.49 -3.87
CA VAL A 28 12.46 -2.73 -2.79
C VAL A 28 12.98 -3.71 -1.75
N THR A 29 14.26 -3.62 -1.42
CA THR A 29 14.89 -4.47 -0.40
C THR A 29 15.28 -3.66 0.82
N GLY A 30 15.17 -4.25 2.01
CA GLY A 30 15.55 -3.59 3.26
C GLY A 30 15.97 -4.56 4.34
N GLU A 31 16.54 -4.01 5.40
CA GLU A 31 16.94 -4.71 6.62
C GLU A 31 16.41 -3.91 7.82
N ILE A 32 16.00 -4.62 8.87
CA ILE A 32 15.53 -4.00 10.12
C ILE A 32 16.62 -4.23 11.15
N VAL A 33 17.20 -3.14 11.66
CA VAL A 33 18.32 -3.17 12.60
C VAL A 33 17.98 -2.45 13.89
N ASP A 34 18.55 -2.91 14.99
CA ASP A 34 18.52 -2.22 16.26
C ASP A 34 19.32 -0.91 16.17
N ALA A 35 18.72 0.20 16.59
CA ALA A 35 19.33 1.52 16.45
C ALA A 35 20.56 1.74 17.35
N ALA A 36 20.69 1.01 18.46
CA ALA A 36 21.78 1.18 19.41
C ALA A 36 23.06 0.44 18.98
N ASN A 37 22.92 -0.70 18.30
CA ASN A 37 24.07 -1.55 17.96
C ASN A 37 24.15 -1.98 16.49
N GLY A 38 23.17 -1.63 15.67
CA GLY A 38 23.12 -1.95 14.24
C GLY A 38 22.87 -3.42 13.92
N GLN A 39 22.53 -4.26 14.91
CA GLN A 39 22.31 -5.68 14.69
C GLN A 39 20.94 -5.93 14.05
N PRO A 40 20.83 -6.84 13.06
CA PRO A 40 19.55 -7.25 12.52
C PRO A 40 18.60 -7.77 13.60
N VAL A 41 17.33 -7.38 13.52
CA VAL A 41 16.30 -7.78 14.50
C VAL A 41 15.05 -8.29 13.80
N ALA A 42 14.40 -9.30 14.42
CA ALA A 42 13.10 -9.78 13.97
C ALA A 42 12.02 -8.75 14.36
N ALA A 43 11.12 -8.45 13.44
CA ALA A 43 10.12 -7.39 13.66
C ALA A 43 8.83 -7.63 12.86
N ARG A 44 7.77 -6.92 13.23
CA ARG A 44 6.56 -6.81 12.43
C ARG A 44 6.70 -5.60 11.53
N LEU A 45 6.74 -5.83 10.23
CA LEU A 45 6.82 -4.77 9.24
C LEU A 45 5.43 -4.45 8.68
N TYR A 46 5.07 -3.17 8.74
CA TYR A 46 3.87 -2.61 8.13
C TYR A 46 4.30 -1.73 6.96
N ILE A 47 3.73 -1.96 5.77
CA ILE A 47 3.98 -1.14 4.57
C ILE A 47 2.64 -0.65 4.06
N ARG A 48 2.49 0.68 3.98
CA ARG A 48 1.25 1.30 3.51
C ARG A 48 1.56 2.44 2.55
N ASP A 49 0.84 2.50 1.44
CA ASP A 49 0.98 3.62 0.50
C ASP A 49 0.17 4.85 0.94
N GLY A 50 0.30 5.94 0.17
CA GLY A 50 -0.47 7.16 0.38
C GLY A 50 -1.99 7.03 0.14
N ALA A 51 -2.45 5.99 -0.56
CA ALA A 51 -3.87 5.70 -0.77
C ALA A 51 -4.47 4.85 0.37
N GLY A 52 -3.62 4.32 1.24
CA GLY A 52 -3.98 3.48 2.37
C GLY A 52 -3.98 1.98 2.07
N GLU A 53 -3.46 1.56 0.90
CA GLU A 53 -3.30 0.16 0.50
C GLU A 53 -2.13 -0.50 1.25
N TRP A 54 -2.34 -1.75 1.65
CA TRP A 54 -1.38 -2.53 2.42
C TRP A 54 -0.51 -3.42 1.51
N PHE A 55 0.80 -3.35 1.72
CA PHE A 55 1.79 -4.15 1.01
C PHE A 55 2.51 -5.08 1.99
N PHE A 56 2.94 -6.25 1.48
CA PHE A 56 3.53 -7.30 2.30
C PHE A 56 4.90 -7.68 1.77
N ALA A 57 5.88 -7.74 2.68
CA ALA A 57 7.22 -8.18 2.36
C ALA A 57 7.34 -9.70 2.37
N THR A 58 8.36 -10.19 1.67
CA THR A 58 8.84 -11.57 1.69
C THR A 58 10.28 -11.62 2.20
N SER A 59 10.74 -12.79 2.63
CA SER A 59 12.15 -12.97 2.97
C SER A 59 12.98 -13.08 1.70
N ARG A 60 14.13 -12.39 1.66
CA ARG A 60 15.11 -12.54 0.59
C ARG A 60 16.19 -13.58 0.90
N ALA A 61 16.37 -13.91 2.18
CA ALA A 61 17.32 -14.93 2.61
C ALA A 61 16.68 -16.32 2.58
N GLY A 62 17.41 -17.33 2.10
CA GLY A 62 16.94 -18.72 2.08
C GLY A 62 16.64 -19.31 3.46
N GLN A 63 17.23 -18.75 4.51
CA GLN A 63 16.96 -19.10 5.92
C GLN A 63 16.04 -18.08 6.63
N GLY A 64 15.69 -16.99 5.96
CA GLY A 64 14.80 -15.98 6.52
C GLY A 64 13.33 -16.40 6.41
N ALA A 65 12.51 -15.86 7.31
CA ALA A 65 11.09 -16.17 7.40
C ALA A 65 10.28 -14.88 7.25
N ALA A 66 9.17 -14.96 6.53
CA ALA A 66 8.20 -13.89 6.35
C ALA A 66 6.79 -14.46 6.47
N ILE A 67 6.05 -14.07 7.50
CA ILE A 67 4.69 -14.53 7.75
C ILE A 67 3.74 -13.35 7.56
N ARG A 68 2.93 -13.41 6.50
CA ARG A 68 1.87 -12.44 6.24
C ARG A 68 0.75 -12.60 7.27
N TYR A 69 0.38 -11.50 7.90
CA TYR A 69 -0.79 -11.38 8.75
C TYR A 69 -1.73 -10.34 8.13
N GLU A 70 -2.96 -10.76 7.88
CA GLU A 70 -3.99 -9.90 7.30
C GLU A 70 -5.31 -10.29 7.92
N LYS A 71 -5.86 -9.39 8.72
CA LYS A 71 -7.10 -9.64 9.45
C LYS A 71 -7.97 -8.42 9.48
N ILE A 72 -9.21 -8.62 9.04
CA ILE A 72 -10.28 -7.64 9.13
C ILE A 72 -11.35 -8.22 10.07
N ASN A 73 -11.79 -7.42 11.03
CA ASN A 73 -12.87 -7.82 11.93
C ASN A 73 -14.21 -7.88 11.15
N ARG A 74 -14.94 -8.99 11.29
CA ARG A 74 -16.21 -9.22 10.58
C ARG A 74 -17.36 -8.31 11.02
N VAL A 75 -17.35 -7.85 12.28
CA VAL A 75 -18.40 -7.01 12.87
C VAL A 75 -18.09 -5.53 12.68
N ASN A 76 -16.82 -5.14 12.82
CA ASN A 76 -16.36 -3.78 12.60
C ASN A 76 -15.22 -3.76 11.56
N PRO A 77 -15.52 -3.58 10.27
CA PRO A 77 -14.51 -3.57 9.21
C PRO A 77 -13.42 -2.51 9.37
N ARG A 78 -13.64 -1.46 10.20
CA ARG A 78 -12.62 -0.45 10.53
C ARG A 78 -11.54 -0.97 11.49
N SER A 79 -11.74 -2.14 12.08
CA SER A 79 -10.75 -2.81 12.91
C SER A 79 -10.01 -3.82 12.04
N GLU A 80 -8.90 -3.38 11.48
CA GLU A 80 -8.03 -4.16 10.61
C GLU A 80 -6.59 -4.18 11.13
N GLU A 81 -5.85 -5.24 10.82
CA GLU A 81 -4.42 -5.35 11.12
C GLU A 81 -3.74 -6.11 9.96
N HIS A 82 -2.72 -5.47 9.40
CA HIS A 82 -1.98 -5.95 8.24
C HIS A 82 -0.48 -5.78 8.50
N HIS A 83 0.29 -6.87 8.51
CA HIS A 83 1.75 -6.81 8.63
C HIS A 83 2.43 -8.07 8.08
N THR A 84 3.74 -8.01 7.89
CA THR A 84 4.59 -9.18 7.75
C THR A 84 5.43 -9.35 9.00
N THR A 85 5.36 -10.50 9.67
CA THR A 85 6.35 -10.87 10.70
C THR A 85 7.60 -11.41 10.01
N LEU A 86 8.71 -10.70 10.16
CA LEU A 86 10.00 -11.02 9.56
C LEU A 86 10.97 -11.56 10.63
N SER A 87 11.76 -12.57 10.27
CA SER A 87 12.98 -12.87 11.04
C SER A 87 14.06 -11.83 10.75
N ALA A 88 15.17 -11.85 11.51
CA ALA A 88 16.28 -10.90 11.44
C ALA A 88 17.13 -11.03 10.17
N HIS A 89 16.50 -10.96 8.99
CA HIS A 89 17.11 -11.13 7.68
C HIS A 89 16.58 -10.05 6.71
N PRO A 90 17.29 -9.81 5.59
CA PRO A 90 16.81 -8.89 4.57
C PRO A 90 15.47 -9.31 3.99
N PHE A 91 14.60 -8.33 3.78
CA PHE A 91 13.30 -8.51 3.14
C PHE A 91 13.27 -7.93 1.73
N LEU A 92 12.25 -8.34 0.97
CA LEU A 92 11.90 -7.79 -0.34
C LEU A 92 10.40 -7.48 -0.37
N ALA A 93 10.04 -6.30 -0.86
CA ALA A 93 8.67 -5.89 -1.14
C ALA A 93 8.56 -5.42 -2.60
N GLU A 94 7.56 -5.89 -3.31
CA GLU A 94 7.25 -5.44 -4.68
C GLU A 94 6.31 -4.24 -4.59
N LEU A 95 6.83 -3.04 -4.87
CA LEU A 95 6.13 -1.78 -4.65
C LEU A 95 6.00 -1.01 -5.97
N PRO A 96 4.78 -0.68 -6.43
CA PRO A 96 4.58 0.29 -7.50
C PRO A 96 5.28 1.63 -7.22
N ALA A 97 5.45 2.45 -8.25
CA ALA A 97 5.93 3.81 -8.05
C ALA A 97 4.93 4.61 -7.19
N GLY A 98 5.39 5.16 -6.06
CA GLY A 98 4.55 5.91 -5.14
C GLY A 98 5.26 6.20 -3.81
N ASP A 99 4.54 6.86 -2.92
CA ASP A 99 4.99 7.16 -1.56
C ASP A 99 4.50 6.10 -0.58
N TYR A 100 5.40 5.66 0.31
CA TYR A 100 5.15 4.58 1.25
C TYR A 100 5.60 4.94 2.66
N THR A 101 4.83 4.49 3.65
CA THR A 101 5.22 4.48 5.06
C THR A 101 5.59 3.06 5.47
N PHE A 102 6.77 2.93 6.07
CA PHE A 102 7.25 1.70 6.68
C PHE A 102 7.25 1.88 8.21
N THR A 103 6.60 0.98 8.93
CA THR A 103 6.56 0.99 10.41
C THR A 103 7.06 -0.35 10.94
N VAL A 104 7.86 -0.31 12.00
CA VAL A 104 8.47 -1.47 12.68
C VAL A 104 8.31 -1.41 14.19
#